data_AF-Q6I5D8-F1
#
_entry.id   AF-Q6I5D8-F1
#
_cell.length_a   1.000
_cell.length_b   1.000
_cell.length_c   1.000
_cell.angle_alpha   90.00
_cell.angle_beta   90.00
_cell.angle_gamma   90.00
#
_symmetry.space_group_name_H-M   'P 1'
#
loop_
_entity.id
_entity.type
_entity.pdbx_description
1 polymer ?
#
loop_
_entity_poly.entity_id
_entity_poly.type
_entity_poly.pdbx_seq_one_letter_code
_entity_poly.pdbx_strand_id
1 'polypeptide(L)'
;MDETESMYLNHCRKVVYMGHRRFLAANHPVRKKGKHFEHKADHRTKPKHRSGKTVFAMVKDLKVVFGKGPGSQHIESEDGHAAMWKKNSIFWELPYWEFLDVRHAIDVMHLTKNLCVNLLGFLGVYGKSKDTLEARNDLKHMEQRGDLHPEPKEKGSHYLSPASYTLSKAEKESMFECLESIKVPSGYSTNIKRIISTKEKKFTNLKSHDCHVLMTQLLPVVIRGILPDNVRATITKICAFMNAISQKVIDPDRLEALQNEVVQCLVSFELIFPPSFFNIMTHLLCHLVKEIRILGPMYLHNMFPFERYMGVLKKYVRNRARPEASIAKGYGTEEIIEFCVEFIEDLRPIGVPESRHEGRLRGKGTLGRKAITTVDNNLFRKAHFTVLQHSSLVAPYIEEHLALVRARNIGKSDAWITRHHIDTFPAWLRQHLMGNESINQQLAFLARGPSGDMRSMGTHSTREPKT
;
A
#
# COMPACT_ATOMS: atom_id res chain seq x y z
N MET A 1 20.34 -9.10 -3.50
CA MET A 1 20.84 -8.58 -2.21
C MET A 1 22.37 -8.48 -2.21
N ASP A 2 23.08 -9.22 -3.06
CA ASP A 2 24.56 -9.25 -3.09
C ASP A 2 25.22 -7.89 -3.37
N GLU A 3 24.57 -7.06 -4.20
CA GLU A 3 25.02 -5.69 -4.47
C GLU A 3 24.33 -4.65 -3.57
N THR A 4 23.44 -5.07 -2.67
CA THR A 4 22.76 -4.16 -1.73
C THR A 4 23.75 -3.74 -0.65
N GLU A 5 23.98 -2.43 -0.53
CA GLU A 5 24.87 -1.91 0.51
C GLU A 5 24.25 -2.14 1.89
N SER A 6 24.99 -2.83 2.74
CA SER A 6 24.60 -3.09 4.11
C SER A 6 25.80 -2.97 5.04
N MET A 7 25.54 -2.61 6.28
CA MET A 7 26.57 -2.53 7.32
C MET A 7 26.04 -3.10 8.63
N TYR A 8 26.90 -3.79 9.37
CA TYR A 8 26.58 -4.22 10.73
C TYR A 8 26.97 -3.13 11.72
N LEU A 9 26.01 -2.68 12.53
CA LEU A 9 26.24 -1.74 13.61
C LEU A 9 26.63 -2.51 14.87
N ASN A 10 27.82 -2.26 15.39
CA ASN A 10 28.41 -3.03 16.49
C ASN A 10 27.67 -2.80 17.81
N HIS A 11 27.29 -1.54 18.10
CA HIS A 11 26.60 -1.22 19.35
C HIS A 11 25.11 -1.56 19.26
N CYS A 12 24.44 -1.19 18.17
CA CYS A 12 23.04 -1.58 17.95
C CYS A 12 22.83 -3.08 17.66
N ARG A 13 23.89 -3.82 17.35
CA ARG A 13 23.90 -5.26 17.00
C ARG A 13 22.93 -5.63 15.87
N LYS A 14 22.95 -4.84 14.79
CA LYS A 14 22.01 -5.05 13.67
C LYS A 14 22.59 -4.65 12.33
N VAL A 15 22.09 -5.32 11.28
CA VAL A 15 22.36 -4.93 9.89
C VAL A 15 21.45 -3.78 9.49
N VAL A 16 22.02 -2.75 8.89
CA VAL A 16 21.32 -1.61 8.30
C VAL A 16 21.68 -1.47 6.83
N TYR A 17 20.80 -0.84 6.06
CA TYR A 17 20.82 -0.78 4.61
C TYR A 17 20.82 0.68 4.17
N MET A 18 22.01 1.18 3.84
CA MET A 18 22.26 2.57 3.47
C MET A 18 22.55 2.67 1.97
N GLY A 19 23.15 3.77 1.53
CA GLY A 19 23.67 3.88 0.18
C GLY A 19 22.63 4.26 -0.85
N HIS A 20 21.51 4.88 -0.44
CA HIS A 20 20.41 5.20 -1.34
C HIS A 20 20.82 6.19 -2.45
N ARG A 21 21.94 6.91 -2.29
CA ARG A 21 22.51 7.81 -3.31
C ARG A 21 22.74 7.14 -4.66
N ARG A 22 23.16 5.87 -4.68
CA ARG A 22 23.44 5.13 -5.93
C ARG A 22 22.19 4.83 -6.76
N PHE A 23 21.00 4.97 -6.18
CA PHE A 23 19.72 4.83 -6.88
C PHE A 23 19.32 6.11 -7.63
N LEU A 24 19.98 7.24 -7.37
CA LEU A 24 19.79 8.48 -8.13
C LEU A 24 20.50 8.42 -9.49
N ALA A 25 20.06 9.23 -10.44
CA ALA A 25 20.72 9.40 -11.74
C ALA A 25 22.22 9.75 -11.57
N ALA A 26 23.10 9.23 -12.43
CA ALA A 26 24.56 9.36 -12.27
C ALA A 26 25.06 10.81 -12.23
N ASN A 27 24.37 11.72 -12.92
CA ASN A 27 24.67 13.15 -12.95
C ASN A 27 24.04 13.95 -11.79
N HIS A 28 23.28 13.31 -10.91
CA HIS A 28 22.54 13.99 -9.85
C HIS A 28 23.49 14.73 -8.89
N PRO A 29 23.23 15.99 -8.50
CA PRO A 29 24.14 16.80 -7.68
C PRO A 29 24.55 16.13 -6.36
N VAL A 30 23.62 15.44 -5.70
CA VAL A 30 23.85 14.73 -4.43
C VAL A 30 24.80 13.52 -4.54
N ARG A 31 25.08 13.04 -5.76
CA ARG A 31 26.09 12.00 -6.01
C ARG A 31 27.50 12.55 -6.16
N LYS A 32 27.66 13.86 -6.37
CA LYS A 32 28.96 14.53 -6.49
C LYS A 32 29.59 14.72 -5.10
N LYS A 33 30.85 15.14 -5.05
CA LYS A 33 31.53 15.47 -3.79
C LYS A 33 30.75 16.57 -3.07
N GLY A 34 30.42 16.36 -1.80
CA GLY A 34 29.73 17.35 -0.98
C GLY A 34 30.04 17.19 0.50
N LYS A 35 29.98 18.30 1.25
CA LYS A 35 30.27 18.32 2.71
C LYS A 35 29.41 17.31 3.49
N HIS A 36 28.15 17.15 3.09
CA HIS A 36 27.20 16.25 3.75
C HIS A 36 27.52 14.76 3.64
N PHE A 37 28.46 14.37 2.76
CA PHE A 37 28.90 12.99 2.58
C PHE A 37 30.42 12.89 2.61
N GLU A 38 31.07 13.62 3.53
CA GLU A 38 32.52 13.56 3.75
C GLU A 38 33.34 13.80 2.47
N HIS A 39 32.83 14.63 1.55
CA HIS A 39 33.44 14.89 0.25
C HIS A 39 33.64 13.65 -0.65
N LYS A 40 32.96 12.53 -0.34
CA LYS A 40 32.97 11.30 -1.13
C LYS A 40 31.85 11.32 -2.18
N ALA A 41 32.25 11.33 -3.46
CA ALA A 41 31.33 11.11 -4.57
C ALA A 41 30.90 9.64 -4.63
N ASP A 42 29.66 9.40 -5.07
CA ASP A 42 29.13 8.04 -5.27
C ASP A 42 28.94 7.76 -6.76
N HIS A 43 29.91 7.08 -7.37
CA HIS A 43 29.90 6.69 -8.78
C HIS A 43 29.30 5.29 -9.01
N ARG A 44 28.90 4.58 -7.96
CA ARG A 44 28.40 3.19 -8.05
C ARG A 44 27.07 3.15 -8.80
N THR A 45 26.84 2.14 -9.61
CA THR A 45 25.54 1.96 -10.29
C THR A 45 24.50 1.40 -9.32
N LYS A 46 23.21 1.60 -9.58
CA LYS A 46 22.15 0.89 -8.84
C LYS A 46 22.37 -0.63 -8.92
N PRO A 47 22.07 -1.39 -7.85
CA PRO A 47 22.17 -2.85 -7.87
C PRO A 47 21.42 -3.46 -9.06
N LYS A 48 22.00 -4.47 -9.71
CA LYS A 48 21.33 -5.21 -10.79
C LYS A 48 20.13 -5.97 -10.24
N HIS A 49 19.00 -5.88 -10.96
CA HIS A 49 17.85 -6.72 -10.65
C HIS A 49 18.11 -8.14 -11.15
N ARG A 50 18.00 -9.14 -10.26
CA ARG A 50 18.15 -10.55 -10.62
C ARG A 50 16.83 -11.08 -11.20
N SER A 51 16.91 -11.75 -12.35
CA SER A 51 15.77 -12.46 -12.92
C SER A 51 15.42 -13.69 -12.07
N GLY A 52 14.22 -14.23 -12.26
CA GLY A 52 13.79 -15.44 -11.53
C GLY A 52 14.69 -16.62 -11.84
N LYS A 53 15.09 -16.81 -13.11
CA LYS A 53 16.09 -17.80 -13.53
C LYS A 53 17.43 -17.65 -12.80
N THR A 54 17.94 -16.42 -12.67
CA THR A 54 19.20 -16.19 -11.94
C THR A 54 19.06 -16.55 -10.46
N VAL A 55 17.93 -16.20 -9.83
CA VAL A 55 17.69 -16.56 -8.43
C VAL A 55 17.48 -18.08 -8.30
N PHE A 56 16.76 -18.72 -9.21
CA PHE A 56 16.53 -20.17 -9.23
C PHE A 56 17.85 -20.93 -9.25
N ALA A 57 18.77 -20.55 -10.14
CA ALA A 57 20.10 -21.15 -10.23
C ALA A 57 20.89 -21.08 -8.91
N MET A 58 20.63 -20.07 -8.07
CA MET A 58 21.27 -19.92 -6.76
C MET A 58 20.62 -20.75 -5.65
N VAL A 59 19.34 -21.11 -5.81
CA VAL A 59 18.54 -21.74 -4.73
C VAL A 59 18.08 -23.16 -5.04
N LYS A 60 18.25 -23.63 -6.29
CA LYS A 60 17.77 -24.95 -6.74
C LYS A 60 18.41 -26.12 -5.98
N ASP A 61 19.67 -25.95 -5.55
CA ASP A 61 20.44 -27.01 -4.87
C ASP A 61 20.36 -26.89 -3.33
N LEU A 62 19.54 -25.96 -2.79
CA LEU A 62 19.33 -25.81 -1.35
C LEU A 62 18.54 -26.99 -0.79
N LYS A 63 19.14 -27.71 0.15
CA LYS A 63 18.46 -28.76 0.92
C LYS A 63 17.71 -28.13 2.10
N VAL A 64 16.43 -27.83 1.89
CA VAL A 64 15.55 -27.29 2.93
C VAL A 64 14.87 -28.41 3.71
N VAL A 65 15.19 -28.50 5.00
CA VAL A 65 14.49 -29.38 5.95
C VAL A 65 13.44 -28.55 6.69
N PHE A 66 12.15 -28.85 6.48
CA PHE A 66 11.05 -28.23 7.19
C PHE A 66 10.78 -28.97 8.52
N GLY A 67 10.49 -28.24 9.60
CA GLY A 67 10.16 -28.81 10.92
C GLY A 67 11.14 -28.46 12.04
N LYS A 68 10.95 -29.08 13.22
CA LYS A 68 11.89 -28.98 14.35
C LYS A 68 13.06 -29.96 14.12
N GLY A 69 14.25 -29.43 13.87
CA GLY A 69 15.48 -30.18 13.61
C GLY A 69 16.67 -29.23 13.48
N PRO A 70 17.87 -29.72 13.12
CA PRO A 70 19.09 -28.90 13.03
C PRO A 70 19.05 -27.78 11.96
N GLY A 71 17.94 -27.60 11.26
CA GLY A 71 17.76 -26.59 10.22
C GLY A 71 18.19 -27.10 8.84
N SER A 72 17.92 -26.28 7.83
CA SER A 72 18.42 -26.45 6.45
C SER A 72 19.95 -26.47 6.44
N GLN A 73 20.55 -27.45 5.74
CA GLN A 73 22.00 -27.54 5.59
C GLN A 73 22.51 -26.34 4.77
N HIS A 74 23.61 -25.73 5.21
CA HIS A 74 24.24 -24.63 4.50
C HIS A 74 24.90 -25.14 3.20
N ILE A 75 24.76 -24.40 2.12
CA ILE A 75 25.68 -24.51 0.98
C ILE A 75 26.97 -23.82 1.42
N GLU A 76 28.10 -24.54 1.35
CA GLU A 76 29.41 -23.94 1.60
C GLU A 76 29.67 -22.85 0.56
N SER A 77 29.99 -21.65 1.03
CA SER A 77 30.44 -20.57 0.15
C SER A 77 31.90 -20.81 -0.17
N GLU A 78 32.23 -20.98 -1.45
CA GLU A 78 33.62 -21.09 -1.92
C GLU A 78 34.48 -19.88 -1.47
N ASP A 79 33.85 -18.72 -1.27
CA ASP A 79 34.52 -17.45 -0.95
C ASP A 79 34.61 -17.10 0.55
N GLY A 80 34.27 -18.02 1.47
CA GLY A 80 34.29 -17.74 2.92
C GLY A 80 33.24 -16.74 3.44
N HIS A 81 32.32 -16.28 2.58
CA HIS A 81 31.16 -15.49 2.98
C HIS A 81 30.03 -16.35 3.56
N ALA A 82 29.21 -15.79 4.46
CA ALA A 82 28.04 -16.50 4.95
C ALA A 82 27.06 -16.81 3.81
N ALA A 83 26.54 -18.03 3.75
CA ALA A 83 25.59 -18.46 2.72
C ALA A 83 24.41 -17.46 2.60
N MET A 84 24.26 -16.87 1.41
CA MET A 84 23.26 -15.83 1.10
C MET A 84 21.84 -16.34 1.31
N TRP A 85 21.60 -17.60 0.97
CA TRP A 85 20.31 -18.27 1.06
C TRP A 85 20.35 -19.36 2.12
N LYS A 86 19.34 -19.38 2.98
CA LYS A 86 19.16 -20.45 3.97
C LYS A 86 17.95 -21.33 3.64
N LYS A 87 16.97 -20.78 2.92
CA LYS A 87 15.71 -21.46 2.57
C LYS A 87 15.25 -20.99 1.20
N ASN A 88 14.57 -21.86 0.48
CA ASN A 88 13.74 -21.52 -0.66
C ASN A 88 12.25 -21.71 -0.27
N SER A 89 11.37 -20.99 -0.96
CA SER A 89 9.93 -21.20 -0.85
C SER A 89 9.54 -22.50 -1.57
N ILE A 90 8.53 -23.21 -1.06
CA ILE A 90 7.92 -24.36 -1.77
C ILE A 90 7.42 -23.99 -3.17
N PHE A 91 7.12 -22.71 -3.41
CA PHE A 91 6.69 -22.25 -4.73
C PHE A 91 7.77 -22.36 -5.80
N TRP A 92 9.05 -22.57 -5.45
CA TRP A 92 10.10 -22.88 -6.42
C TRP A 92 9.93 -24.26 -7.08
N GLU A 93 9.07 -25.13 -6.54
CA GLU A 93 8.67 -26.38 -7.21
C GLU A 93 7.71 -26.14 -8.38
N LEU A 94 7.05 -24.97 -8.44
CA LEU A 94 6.13 -24.63 -9.51
C LEU A 94 6.92 -24.26 -10.78
N PRO A 95 6.68 -24.91 -11.93
CA PRO A 95 7.48 -24.70 -13.14
C PRO A 95 7.51 -23.25 -13.62
N TYR A 96 6.44 -22.49 -13.40
CA TYR A 96 6.34 -21.10 -13.84
C TYR A 96 7.03 -20.10 -12.91
N TRP A 97 7.45 -20.51 -11.70
CA TRP A 97 7.91 -19.59 -10.66
C TRP A 97 9.21 -18.87 -11.02
N GLU A 98 10.12 -19.54 -11.73
CA GLU A 98 11.36 -18.94 -12.22
C GLU A 98 11.14 -17.85 -13.28
N PHE A 99 9.95 -17.78 -13.87
CA PHE A 99 9.59 -16.80 -14.89
C PHE A 99 8.86 -15.58 -14.33
N LEU A 100 8.44 -15.61 -13.05
CA LEU A 100 7.79 -14.47 -12.41
C LEU A 100 8.77 -13.32 -12.20
N ASP A 101 8.40 -12.12 -12.65
CA ASP A 101 9.16 -10.89 -12.38
C ASP A 101 9.16 -10.54 -10.89
N VAL A 102 8.02 -10.70 -10.22
CA VAL A 102 7.87 -10.54 -8.78
C VAL A 102 7.40 -11.85 -8.17
N ARG A 103 8.32 -12.51 -7.45
CA ARG A 103 8.08 -13.80 -6.76
C ARG A 103 7.53 -13.60 -5.35
N HIS A 104 7.92 -12.52 -4.70
CA HIS A 104 7.44 -12.14 -3.38
C HIS A 104 7.14 -10.65 -3.42
N ALA A 105 5.85 -10.30 -3.40
CA ALA A 105 5.44 -8.90 -3.30
C ALA A 105 5.83 -8.32 -1.93
N ILE A 106 6.30 -7.08 -1.91
CA ILE A 106 6.59 -6.38 -0.66
C ILE A 106 5.26 -6.18 0.07
N ASP A 107 5.19 -6.69 1.30
CA ASP A 107 4.07 -6.46 2.19
C ASP A 107 4.03 -4.99 2.63
N VAL A 108 3.33 -4.16 1.85
CA VAL A 108 3.31 -2.73 2.08
C VAL A 108 2.53 -2.36 3.35
N MET A 109 1.58 -3.19 3.79
CA MET A 109 0.90 -2.98 5.07
C MET A 109 1.89 -3.03 6.23
N HIS A 110 2.68 -4.10 6.29
CA HIS A 110 3.69 -4.24 7.34
C HIS A 110 4.85 -3.27 7.15
N LEU A 111 5.26 -2.98 5.92
CA LEU A 111 6.25 -1.94 5.63
C LEU A 111 5.80 -0.59 6.19
N THR A 112 4.58 -0.16 5.89
CA THR A 112 4.00 1.10 6.37
C THR A 112 3.95 1.13 7.89
N LYS A 113 3.51 0.03 8.52
CA LYS A 113 3.50 -0.08 9.98
C LYS A 113 4.90 0.08 10.56
N ASN A 114 5.88 -0.66 10.04
CA ASN A 114 7.25 -0.64 10.53
C ASN A 114 7.90 0.74 10.34
N LEU A 115 7.70 1.38 9.18
CA LEU A 115 8.18 2.74 8.92
C LEU A 115 7.56 3.74 9.90
N CYS A 116 6.24 3.70 10.09
CA CYS A 116 5.50 4.59 10.99
C CYS A 116 6.03 4.48 12.42
N VAL A 117 6.05 3.27 12.99
CA VAL A 117 6.49 3.08 14.38
C VAL A 117 7.98 3.37 14.57
N ASN A 118 8.81 3.15 13.55
CA ASN A 118 10.22 3.50 13.59
C ASN A 118 10.38 5.03 13.64
N LEU A 119 9.70 5.74 12.74
CA LEU A 119 9.71 7.20 12.69
C LEU A 119 9.21 7.81 14.01
N LEU A 120 8.04 7.39 14.49
CA LEU A 120 7.48 7.85 15.77
C LEU A 120 8.40 7.51 16.97
N GLY A 121 9.16 6.41 16.89
CA GLY A 121 10.16 6.03 17.87
C GLY A 121 11.35 6.99 17.92
N PHE A 122 11.81 7.50 16.78
CA PHE A 122 12.86 8.53 16.70
C PHE A 122 12.35 9.93 17.09
N LEU A 123 11.08 10.24 16.76
CA LEU A 123 10.40 11.45 17.24
C LEU A 123 10.18 11.41 18.78
N GLY A 124 10.35 10.25 19.42
CA GLY A 124 10.23 10.07 20.86
C GLY A 124 8.78 10.03 21.36
N VAL A 125 7.84 9.65 20.49
CA VAL A 125 6.38 9.61 20.76
C VAL A 125 5.78 8.21 20.58
N TYR A 126 6.59 7.17 20.41
CA TYR A 126 6.14 5.78 20.40
C TYR A 126 7.14 4.86 21.11
N GLY A 127 6.64 4.03 22.03
CA GLY A 127 7.47 3.07 22.77
C GLY A 127 8.63 3.72 23.52
N LYS A 128 9.77 3.00 23.59
CA LYS A 128 11.06 3.57 24.00
C LYS A 128 11.67 4.32 22.82
N SER A 129 12.38 5.41 23.10
CA SER A 129 13.09 6.17 22.06
C SER A 129 14.00 5.25 21.25
N LYS A 130 14.01 5.43 19.93
CA LYS A 130 14.95 4.74 19.02
C LYS A 130 16.28 5.47 18.90
N ASP A 131 16.34 6.70 19.39
CA ASP A 131 17.58 7.45 19.58
C ASP A 131 18.25 7.03 20.89
N THR A 132 18.95 5.89 20.85
CA THR A 132 19.53 5.25 22.04
C THR A 132 21.02 5.54 22.18
N LEU A 133 21.59 5.27 23.36
CA LEU A 133 23.03 5.39 23.60
C LEU A 133 23.83 4.52 22.62
N GLU A 134 23.35 3.33 22.28
CA GLU A 134 23.98 2.44 21.29
C GLU A 134 24.00 3.07 19.90
N ALA A 135 22.89 3.65 19.45
CA ALA A 135 22.83 4.33 18.15
C ALA A 135 23.79 5.52 18.08
N ARG A 136 23.96 6.23 19.20
CA ARG A 136 24.88 7.37 19.33
C ARG A 136 26.35 6.93 19.44
N ASN A 137 26.62 5.78 20.06
CA ASN A 137 27.96 5.17 20.06
C ASN A 137 28.35 4.64 18.68
N ASP A 138 27.42 4.08 17.90
CA ASP A 138 27.69 3.71 16.50
C ASP A 138 28.07 4.94 15.66
N LEU A 139 27.38 6.09 15.84
CA LEU A 139 27.77 7.36 15.20
C LEU A 139 29.19 7.80 15.60
N LYS A 140 29.53 7.69 16.89
CA LYS A 140 30.88 7.99 17.40
C LYS A 140 31.93 7.08 16.81
N HIS A 141 31.68 5.77 16.75
CA HIS A 141 32.57 4.79 16.16
C HIS A 141 32.80 5.01 14.66
N MET A 142 31.79 5.54 13.97
CA MET A 142 31.87 5.90 12.55
C MET A 142 32.47 7.30 12.31
N GLU A 143 32.82 8.04 13.36
CA GLU A 143 33.32 9.43 13.29
C GLU A 143 32.33 10.39 12.59
N GLN A 144 31.03 10.11 12.68
CA GLN A 144 29.97 10.91 12.06
C GLN A 144 29.19 11.71 13.10
N ARG A 145 28.78 12.93 12.72
CA ARG A 145 27.91 13.80 13.52
C ARG A 145 28.42 14.00 14.95
N GLY A 146 29.60 14.60 15.06
CA GLY A 146 30.27 14.85 16.35
C GLY A 146 29.40 15.57 17.38
N ASP A 147 28.49 16.44 16.92
CA ASP A 147 27.49 17.14 17.72
C ASP A 147 26.49 16.21 18.43
N LEU A 148 26.37 14.96 17.97
CA LEU A 148 25.48 13.94 18.53
C LEU A 148 26.22 12.88 19.36
N HIS A 149 27.53 12.97 19.54
CA HIS A 149 28.30 11.96 20.27
C HIS A 149 27.92 11.94 21.76
N PRO A 150 27.87 10.77 22.42
CA PRO A 150 27.60 10.70 23.86
C PRO A 150 28.70 11.39 24.67
N GLU A 151 28.28 12.26 25.60
CA GLU A 151 29.19 12.95 26.51
C GLU A 151 29.17 12.26 27.89
N PRO A 152 30.33 11.85 28.44
CA PRO A 152 30.39 11.21 29.74
C PRO A 152 30.04 12.21 30.86
N LYS A 153 29.27 11.76 31.87
CA LYS A 153 29.01 12.48 33.12
C LYS A 153 29.72 11.81 34.30
N GLU A 154 29.85 12.54 35.40
CA GLU A 154 30.60 12.17 36.63
C GLU A 154 30.23 10.82 37.29
N LYS A 155 29.13 10.17 36.89
CA LYS A 155 28.65 8.89 37.46
C LYS A 155 28.56 7.74 36.45
N GLY A 156 29.32 7.81 35.35
CA GLY A 156 29.27 6.81 34.26
C GLY A 156 27.99 6.85 33.41
N SER A 157 27.06 7.76 33.73
CA SER A 157 25.94 8.09 32.84
C SER A 157 26.42 8.93 31.65
N HIS A 158 25.69 8.89 30.55
CA HIS A 158 26.01 9.65 29.34
C HIS A 158 24.93 10.68 29.09
N TYR A 159 25.32 11.89 28.75
CA TYR A 159 24.44 12.88 28.16
C TYR A 159 24.29 12.63 26.66
N LEU A 160 23.06 12.72 26.17
CA LEU A 160 22.76 12.69 24.74
C LEU A 160 22.19 14.05 24.36
N SER A 161 22.91 14.79 23.51
CA SER A 161 22.43 16.06 22.97
C SER A 161 21.13 15.86 22.19
N PRO A 162 20.14 16.78 22.29
CA PRO A 162 18.91 16.68 21.53
C PRO A 162 19.18 16.62 20.02
N ALA A 163 18.67 15.58 19.35
CA ALA A 163 18.74 15.51 17.89
C ALA A 163 17.64 16.36 17.24
N SER A 164 17.91 16.84 16.02
CA SER A 164 16.95 17.63 15.22
C SER A 164 15.64 16.90 14.90
N TYR A 165 15.62 15.57 14.95
CA TYR A 165 14.42 14.76 14.75
C TYR A 165 13.66 14.43 16.04
N THR A 166 14.19 14.77 17.22
CA THR A 166 13.50 14.48 18.48
C THR A 166 12.62 15.67 18.86
N LEU A 167 11.34 15.40 19.09
CA LEU A 167 10.41 16.44 19.52
C LEU A 167 10.74 16.93 20.93
N SER A 168 10.83 18.24 21.09
CA SER A 168 10.87 18.90 22.39
C SER A 168 9.56 18.70 23.16
N LYS A 169 9.57 19.03 24.45
CA LYS A 169 8.37 18.92 25.29
C LYS A 169 7.20 19.75 24.73
N ALA A 170 7.46 21.00 24.34
CA ALA A 170 6.44 21.89 23.77
C ALA A 170 5.89 21.35 22.43
N GLU A 171 6.76 20.82 21.57
CA GLU A 171 6.31 20.23 20.30
C GLU A 171 5.49 18.95 20.50
N LYS A 172 5.82 18.13 21.50
CA LYS A 172 4.99 16.98 21.90
C LYS A 172 3.63 17.43 22.42
N GLU A 173 3.57 18.50 23.21
CA GLU A 173 2.31 19.05 23.69
C GLU A 173 1.42 19.47 22.52
N SER A 174 1.97 20.29 21.60
CA SER A 174 1.28 20.75 20.39
C SER A 174 0.81 19.59 19.49
N MET A 175 1.67 18.59 19.24
CA MET A 175 1.32 17.42 18.43
C MET A 175 0.14 16.66 19.02
N PHE A 176 0.12 16.43 20.34
CA PHE A 176 -0.92 15.63 20.99
C PHE A 176 -2.23 16.39 21.20
N GLU A 177 -2.18 17.72 21.39
CA GLU A 177 -3.36 18.57 21.36
C GLU A 177 -4.01 18.54 19.98
N CYS A 178 -3.20 18.64 18.91
CA CYS A 178 -3.69 18.48 17.54
C CYS A 178 -4.34 17.10 17.36
N LEU A 179 -3.65 16.01 17.71
CA LEU A 179 -4.18 14.65 17.61
C LEU A 179 -5.49 14.44 18.37
N GLU A 180 -5.62 15.02 19.56
CA GLU A 180 -6.83 14.90 20.37
C GLU A 180 -8.02 15.65 19.74
N SER A 181 -7.76 16.75 19.03
CA SER A 181 -8.78 17.54 18.36
C SER A 181 -9.32 16.91 17.06
N ILE A 182 -8.59 15.95 16.47
CA ILE A 182 -8.94 15.35 15.18
C ILE A 182 -10.24 14.55 15.28
N LYS A 183 -11.16 14.84 14.35
CA LYS A 183 -12.39 14.09 14.12
C LYS A 183 -12.41 13.60 12.68
N VAL A 184 -12.73 12.32 12.51
CA VAL A 184 -12.81 11.66 11.19
C VAL A 184 -14.23 11.10 10.97
N PRO A 185 -14.64 10.85 9.71
CA PRO A 185 -15.90 10.17 9.42
C PRO A 185 -16.00 8.80 10.11
N SER A 186 -17.24 8.37 10.37
CA SER A 186 -17.49 7.04 10.93
C SER A 186 -16.96 5.95 9.98
N GLY A 187 -16.25 4.96 10.53
CA GLY A 187 -15.63 3.88 9.75
C GLY A 187 -14.30 4.24 9.08
N TYR A 188 -13.84 5.49 9.15
CA TYR A 188 -12.60 5.92 8.50
C TYR A 188 -11.33 5.43 9.20
N SER A 189 -11.25 5.59 10.53
CA SER A 189 -10.12 5.12 11.34
C SER A 189 -10.57 4.79 12.76
N THR A 190 -9.66 4.18 13.53
CA THR A 190 -9.83 4.09 14.99
C THR A 190 -9.96 5.50 15.57
N ASN A 191 -10.73 5.64 16.65
CA ASN A 191 -10.76 6.88 17.41
C ASN A 191 -9.34 7.21 17.93
N ILE A 192 -8.79 8.34 17.49
CA ILE A 192 -7.41 8.75 17.81
C ILE A 192 -7.17 8.80 19.32
N LYS A 193 -8.17 9.20 20.11
CA LYS A 193 -8.09 9.23 21.58
C LYS A 193 -7.83 7.86 22.21
N ARG A 194 -8.14 6.77 21.51
CA ARG A 194 -7.91 5.39 22.00
C ARG A 194 -6.49 4.87 21.71
N ILE A 195 -5.74 5.55 20.86
CA ILE A 195 -4.40 5.14 20.43
C ILE A 195 -3.32 6.15 20.85
N ILE A 196 -3.66 7.10 21.73
CA ILE A 196 -2.73 8.06 22.32
C ILE A 196 -2.89 8.08 23.84
N SER A 197 -1.78 8.36 24.53
CA SER A 197 -1.73 8.69 25.96
C SER A 197 -1.43 10.18 26.09
N THR A 198 -2.39 10.94 26.61
CA THR A 198 -2.22 12.39 26.84
C THR A 198 -1.24 12.68 27.98
N LYS A 199 -1.17 11.81 28.99
CA LYS A 199 -0.22 11.89 30.10
C LYS A 199 1.22 11.65 29.65
N GLU A 200 1.46 10.59 28.87
CA GLU A 200 2.81 10.23 28.44
C GLU A 200 3.24 10.94 27.16
N LYS A 201 2.29 11.58 26.45
CA LYS A 201 2.48 12.14 25.10
C LYS A 201 3.11 11.10 24.16
N LYS A 202 2.50 9.91 24.16
CA LYS A 202 2.90 8.76 23.34
C LYS A 202 1.72 8.09 22.67
N PHE A 203 1.95 7.54 21.49
CA PHE A 203 1.04 6.60 20.85
C PHE A 203 1.07 5.24 21.56
N THR A 204 -0.09 4.59 21.64
CA THR A 204 -0.27 3.29 22.27
C THR A 204 -1.01 2.34 21.32
N ASN A 205 -0.61 1.06 21.33
CA ASN A 205 -1.33 -0.03 20.64
C ASN A 205 -1.65 0.20 19.14
N LEU A 206 -0.76 0.85 18.39
CA LEU A 206 -0.95 1.12 16.96
C LEU A 206 -1.07 -0.18 16.14
N LYS A 207 -2.21 -0.35 15.45
CA LYS A 207 -2.40 -1.40 14.45
C LYS A 207 -1.94 -0.93 13.08
N SER A 208 -1.82 -1.87 12.14
CA SER A 208 -1.35 -1.58 10.78
C SER A 208 -2.21 -0.52 10.06
N HIS A 209 -3.53 -0.56 10.26
CA HIS A 209 -4.45 0.42 9.71
C HIS A 209 -4.27 1.82 10.33
N ASP A 210 -4.03 1.90 11.65
CA ASP A 210 -3.77 3.18 12.32
C ASP A 210 -2.47 3.81 11.79
N CYS A 211 -1.41 3.02 11.63
CA CYS A 211 -0.17 3.47 11.02
C CYS A 211 -0.36 3.92 9.57
N HIS A 212 -1.20 3.22 8.80
CA HIS A 212 -1.53 3.60 7.43
C HIS A 212 -2.20 4.97 7.38
N VAL A 213 -3.23 5.21 8.19
CA VAL A 213 -3.92 6.50 8.28
C VAL A 213 -3.00 7.61 8.78
N LEU A 214 -2.13 7.32 9.76
CA LEU A 214 -1.11 8.26 10.23
C LEU A 214 -0.17 8.64 9.08
N MET A 215 0.46 7.68 8.42
CA MET A 215 1.46 7.96 7.39
C MET A 215 0.88 8.64 6.15
N THR A 216 -0.34 8.30 5.75
CA THR A 216 -0.93 8.82 4.50
C THR A 216 -1.66 10.15 4.67
N GLN A 217 -2.15 10.45 5.88
CA GLN A 217 -3.11 11.56 6.07
C GLN A 217 -2.77 12.44 7.28
N LEU A 218 -2.60 11.85 8.46
CA LEU A 218 -2.58 12.64 9.69
C LEU A 218 -1.19 13.16 10.07
N LEU A 219 -0.14 12.38 9.83
CA LEU A 219 1.22 12.72 10.24
C LEU A 219 1.69 14.05 9.62
N PRO A 220 1.50 14.33 8.32
CA PRO A 220 1.84 15.63 7.73
C PRO A 220 1.11 16.82 8.37
N VAL A 221 -0.12 16.60 8.85
CA VAL A 221 -0.94 17.63 9.47
C VAL A 221 -0.45 17.91 10.88
N VAL A 222 -0.22 16.87 11.68
CA VAL A 222 0.12 17.02 13.11
C VAL A 222 1.56 17.50 13.32
N ILE A 223 2.44 17.30 12.33
CA ILE A 223 3.80 17.86 12.38
C ILE A 223 3.90 19.27 11.81
N ARG A 224 2.79 19.87 11.36
CA ARG A 224 2.81 21.22 10.80
C ARG A 224 3.13 22.23 11.89
N GLY A 225 4.22 22.97 11.72
CA GLY A 225 4.67 23.99 12.69
C GLY A 225 5.53 23.45 13.83
N ILE A 226 5.87 22.16 13.82
CA ILE A 226 6.89 21.57 14.71
C ILE A 226 8.02 20.98 13.86
N LEU A 227 9.11 20.56 14.50
CA LEU A 227 10.36 20.10 13.90
C LEU A 227 11.06 21.18 13.05
N PRO A 228 12.39 21.09 12.89
CA PRO A 228 13.11 21.88 11.90
C PRO A 228 12.58 21.64 10.48
N ASP A 229 12.59 22.68 9.64
CA ASP A 229 12.00 22.67 8.30
C ASP A 229 12.51 21.52 7.41
N ASN A 230 13.81 21.25 7.46
CA ASN A 230 14.43 20.16 6.70
C ASN A 230 13.91 18.78 7.14
N VAL A 231 13.71 18.58 8.45
CA VAL A 231 13.18 17.31 8.99
C VAL A 231 11.71 17.17 8.66
N ARG A 232 10.91 18.22 8.94
CA ARG A 232 9.48 18.24 8.65
C ARG A 232 9.21 17.99 7.17
N ALA A 233 9.87 18.74 6.27
CA ALA A 233 9.66 18.60 4.84
C ALA A 233 9.99 17.19 4.34
N THR A 234 11.03 16.55 4.89
CA THR A 234 11.39 15.19 4.49
C THR A 234 10.37 14.15 4.99
N ILE A 235 9.87 14.30 6.22
CA ILE A 235 8.78 13.45 6.72
C ILE A 235 7.50 13.65 5.90
N THR A 236 7.15 14.90 5.58
CA THR A 236 6.00 15.20 4.72
C THR A 236 6.14 14.56 3.33
N LYS A 237 7.35 14.56 2.75
CA LYS A 237 7.62 13.91 1.45
C LYS A 237 7.39 12.40 1.51
N ILE A 238 7.89 11.70 2.55
CA ILE A 238 7.64 10.26 2.63
C ILE A 238 6.15 9.97 2.83
N CYS A 239 5.43 10.79 3.60
CA CYS A 239 3.99 10.66 3.77
C CYS A 239 3.23 10.89 2.46
N ALA A 240 3.63 11.89 1.67
CA ALA A 240 3.05 12.17 0.36
C ALA A 240 3.28 10.99 -0.61
N PHE A 241 4.48 10.41 -0.60
CA PHE A 241 4.79 9.20 -1.36
C PHE A 241 3.90 8.03 -0.93
N MET A 242 3.84 7.73 0.36
CA MET A 242 2.98 6.65 0.90
C MET A 242 1.51 6.87 0.55
N ASN A 243 1.03 8.10 0.59
CA ASN A 243 -0.33 8.45 0.19
C ASN A 243 -0.56 8.24 -1.31
N ALA A 244 0.39 8.64 -2.16
CA ALA A 244 0.28 8.51 -3.61
C ALA A 244 0.20 7.04 -4.05
N ILE A 245 1.08 6.19 -3.52
CA ILE A 245 1.10 4.76 -3.86
C ILE A 245 -0.07 3.97 -3.27
N SER A 246 -0.74 4.52 -2.25
CA SER A 246 -1.92 3.91 -1.61
C SER A 246 -3.23 4.22 -2.33
N GLN A 247 -3.22 5.06 -3.37
CA GLN A 247 -4.42 5.38 -4.12
C GLN A 247 -4.89 4.18 -4.95
N LYS A 248 -6.21 4.10 -5.16
CA LYS A 248 -6.82 3.06 -6.00
C LYS A 248 -6.46 3.19 -7.48
N VAL A 249 -6.17 4.41 -7.91
CA VAL A 249 -5.78 4.72 -9.29
C VAL A 249 -4.40 5.35 -9.23
N ILE A 250 -3.49 4.82 -10.04
CA ILE A 250 -2.12 5.32 -10.16
C ILE A 250 -1.87 5.55 -11.65
N ASP A 251 -1.41 6.76 -11.96
CA ASP A 251 -0.99 7.15 -13.30
C ASP A 251 0.41 6.56 -13.59
N PRO A 252 0.55 5.69 -14.60
CA PRO A 252 1.83 5.08 -14.97
C PRO A 252 2.92 6.12 -15.28
N ASP A 253 2.56 7.27 -15.86
CA ASP A 253 3.51 8.31 -16.27
C ASP A 253 4.13 9.02 -15.06
N ARG A 254 3.46 8.97 -13.91
CA ARG A 254 3.96 9.52 -12.65
C ARG A 254 4.90 8.58 -11.89
N LEU A 255 5.00 7.31 -12.29
CA LEU A 255 5.81 6.33 -11.56
C LEU A 255 7.29 6.70 -11.56
N GLU A 256 7.85 7.19 -12.67
CA GLU A 256 9.25 7.60 -12.69
C GLU A 256 9.53 8.77 -11.73
N ALA A 257 8.64 9.75 -11.69
CA ALA A 257 8.73 10.86 -10.74
C ALA A 257 8.65 10.35 -9.29
N LEU A 258 7.69 9.48 -8.96
CA LEU A 258 7.56 8.89 -7.62
C LEU A 258 8.80 8.08 -7.22
N GLN A 259 9.43 7.36 -8.15
CA GLN A 259 10.67 6.62 -7.90
C GLN A 259 11.81 7.57 -7.54
N ASN A 260 11.94 8.68 -8.24
CA ASN A 260 12.97 9.68 -7.97
C ASN A 260 12.71 10.39 -6.63
N GLU A 261 11.45 10.75 -6.35
CA GLU A 261 11.05 11.39 -5.10
C GLU A 261 11.33 10.53 -3.87
N VAL A 262 10.97 9.24 -3.90
CA VAL A 262 11.23 8.33 -2.75
C VAL A 262 12.72 8.11 -2.53
N VAL A 263 13.51 7.98 -3.60
CA VAL A 263 14.96 7.82 -3.47
C VAL A 263 15.60 9.09 -2.91
N GLN A 264 15.22 10.27 -3.40
CA GLN A 264 15.68 11.54 -2.83
C GLN A 264 15.28 11.66 -1.35
N CYS A 265 14.06 11.24 -0.99
CA CYS A 265 13.60 11.24 0.38
C CYS A 265 14.45 10.33 1.29
N LEU A 266 14.79 9.12 0.83
CA LEU A 266 15.67 8.20 1.57
C LEU A 266 17.07 8.78 1.75
N VAL A 267 17.61 9.44 0.72
CA VAL A 267 18.91 10.14 0.82
C VAL A 267 18.84 11.30 1.82
N SER A 268 17.75 12.07 1.83
CA SER A 268 17.54 13.11 2.86
C SER A 268 17.39 12.50 4.26
N PHE A 269 16.75 11.35 4.39
CA PHE A 269 16.74 10.62 5.66
C PHE A 269 18.15 10.23 6.10
N GLU A 270 19.04 9.79 5.21
CA GLU A 270 20.42 9.40 5.59
C GLU A 270 21.19 10.59 6.19
N LEU A 271 20.82 11.81 5.83
CA LEU A 271 21.36 13.05 6.38
C LEU A 271 20.73 13.46 7.72
N ILE A 272 19.49 13.03 7.99
CA ILE A 272 18.72 13.42 9.17
C ILE A 272 18.84 12.39 10.28
N PHE A 273 18.61 11.11 9.98
CA PHE A 273 18.53 10.04 10.97
C PHE A 273 19.85 9.25 11.06
N PRO A 274 20.18 8.67 12.22
CA PRO A 274 21.35 7.80 12.33
C PRO A 274 21.20 6.54 11.48
N PRO A 275 22.31 5.84 11.14
CA PRO A 275 22.28 4.58 10.39
C PRO A 275 21.31 3.54 10.98
N SER A 276 21.12 3.57 12.29
CA SER A 276 20.20 2.67 13.00
C SER A 276 18.72 2.82 12.56
N PHE A 277 18.34 3.90 11.87
CA PHE A 277 17.02 4.05 11.27
C PHE A 277 16.77 3.08 10.11
N PHE A 278 17.81 2.76 9.34
CA PHE A 278 17.71 2.13 8.01
C PHE A 278 17.69 0.61 8.08
N ASN A 279 16.68 0.06 8.74
CA ASN A 279 16.40 -1.37 8.65
C ASN A 279 15.95 -1.77 7.24
N ILE A 280 15.81 -3.09 7.01
CA ILE A 280 15.38 -3.62 5.71
C ILE A 280 14.05 -3.01 5.24
N MET A 281 13.10 -2.75 6.16
CA MET A 281 11.79 -2.19 5.81
C MET A 281 11.91 -0.79 5.21
N THR A 282 12.86 0.01 5.69
CA THR A 282 13.15 1.33 5.12
C THR A 282 13.75 1.21 3.73
N HIS A 283 14.68 0.26 3.54
CA HIS A 283 15.28 0.02 2.23
C HIS A 283 14.26 -0.43 1.18
N LEU A 284 13.30 -1.26 1.56
CA LEU A 284 12.27 -1.77 0.65
C LEU A 284 11.43 -0.67 -0.02
N LEU A 285 11.36 0.54 0.56
CA LEU A 285 10.69 1.70 -0.03
C LEU A 285 11.20 2.02 -1.45
N CYS A 286 12.51 1.87 -1.71
CA CYS A 286 13.07 2.19 -3.02
C CYS A 286 12.68 1.19 -4.12
N HIS A 287 12.10 0.03 -3.77
CA HIS A 287 11.65 -1.00 -4.71
C HIS A 287 10.15 -0.95 -4.99
N LEU A 288 9.35 -0.25 -4.17
CA LEU A 288 7.88 -0.24 -4.26
C LEU A 288 7.37 0.23 -5.62
N VAL A 289 7.94 1.29 -6.19
CA VAL A 289 7.47 1.83 -7.47
C VAL A 289 7.72 0.85 -8.61
N LYS A 290 8.84 0.11 -8.56
CA LYS A 290 9.08 -0.97 -9.52
C LYS A 290 8.04 -2.07 -9.39
N GLU A 291 7.69 -2.48 -8.17
CA GLU A 291 6.64 -3.50 -7.97
C GLU A 291 5.27 -3.01 -8.41
N ILE A 292 4.90 -1.76 -8.12
CA ILE A 292 3.62 -1.18 -8.58
C ILE A 292 3.53 -1.17 -10.10
N ARG A 293 4.65 -0.91 -10.79
CA ARG A 293 4.68 -0.98 -12.26
C ARG A 293 4.43 -2.38 -12.81
N ILE A 294 4.78 -3.44 -12.07
CA ILE A 294 4.64 -4.83 -12.51
C ILE A 294 3.30 -5.42 -12.06
N LEU A 295 2.94 -5.22 -10.78
CA LEU A 295 1.76 -5.83 -10.14
C LEU A 295 0.51 -4.94 -10.18
N GLY A 296 0.66 -3.68 -10.58
CA GLY A 296 -0.41 -2.69 -10.52
C GLY A 296 -0.56 -2.04 -9.13
N PRO A 297 -1.67 -1.28 -8.94
CA PRO A 297 -1.92 -0.51 -7.73
C PRO A 297 -1.85 -1.33 -6.45
N MET A 298 -1.29 -0.74 -5.38
CA MET A 298 -1.02 -1.47 -4.14
C MET A 298 -2.24 -2.09 -3.48
N TYR A 299 -3.43 -1.51 -3.65
CA TYR A 299 -4.63 -2.04 -2.99
C TYR A 299 -4.98 -3.47 -3.46
N LEU A 300 -4.50 -3.90 -4.63
CA LEU A 300 -4.75 -5.23 -5.20
C LEU A 300 -3.96 -6.33 -4.51
N HIS A 301 -2.77 -6.01 -3.99
CA HIS A 301 -1.84 -6.97 -3.38
C HIS A 301 -1.52 -6.64 -1.93
N ASN A 302 -2.36 -5.81 -1.30
CA ASN A 302 -2.22 -5.44 0.10
C ASN A 302 -2.66 -6.58 1.03
N MET A 303 -2.04 -6.70 2.20
CA MET A 303 -2.33 -7.79 3.15
C MET A 303 -3.58 -7.58 4.00
N PHE A 304 -4.19 -6.39 4.01
CA PHE A 304 -5.38 -6.11 4.81
C PHE A 304 -6.54 -7.10 4.62
N PRO A 305 -6.96 -7.45 3.38
CA PRO A 305 -8.06 -8.39 3.17
C PRO A 305 -7.71 -9.80 3.65
N PHE A 306 -6.49 -10.26 3.35
CA PHE A 306 -6.01 -11.58 3.75
C PHE A 306 -5.93 -11.73 5.26
N GLU A 307 -5.35 -10.77 5.97
CA GLU A 307 -5.29 -10.82 7.44
C GLU A 307 -6.67 -10.73 8.09
N ARG A 308 -7.58 -9.92 7.52
CA ARG A 308 -8.96 -9.83 8.01
C ARG A 308 -9.68 -11.16 7.85
N TYR A 309 -9.55 -11.80 6.70
CA TYR A 309 -10.13 -13.11 6.44
C TYR A 309 -9.52 -14.20 7.32
N MET A 310 -8.21 -14.20 7.51
CA MET A 310 -7.55 -15.09 8.47
C MET A 310 -8.06 -14.90 9.90
N GLY A 311 -8.43 -13.66 10.27
CA GLY A 311 -9.12 -13.36 11.52
C GLY A 311 -10.49 -14.01 11.64
N VAL A 312 -11.23 -14.15 10.54
CA VAL A 312 -12.51 -14.88 10.47
C VAL A 312 -12.26 -16.38 10.65
N LEU A 313 -11.37 -16.97 9.85
CA LEU A 313 -11.04 -18.39 9.92
C LEU A 313 -10.56 -18.82 11.32
N LYS A 314 -9.78 -17.97 12.01
CA LYS A 314 -9.36 -18.22 13.39
C LYS A 314 -10.53 -18.39 14.37
N LYS A 315 -11.67 -17.74 14.13
CA LYS A 315 -12.87 -17.89 14.97
C LYS A 315 -13.57 -19.23 14.75
N TYR A 316 -13.35 -19.90 13.62
CA TYR A 316 -13.90 -21.24 13.36
C TYR A 316 -13.16 -22.35 14.10
N VAL A 317 -11.93 -22.09 14.58
CA VAL A 317 -11.13 -23.05 15.34
C VAL A 317 -11.71 -23.24 16.75
N ARG A 318 -12.73 -24.09 16.87
CA ARG A 318 -13.33 -24.49 18.16
C ARG A 318 -12.56 -25.63 18.83
N ASN A 319 -11.90 -26.50 18.06
CA ASN A 319 -11.01 -27.53 18.57
C ASN A 319 -9.59 -27.33 18.05
N ARG A 320 -8.67 -26.91 18.93
CA ARG A 320 -7.27 -26.66 18.59
C ARG A 320 -6.48 -27.94 18.25
N ALA A 321 -6.96 -29.12 18.64
CA ALA A 321 -6.33 -30.39 18.25
C ALA A 321 -6.65 -30.80 16.81
N ARG A 322 -7.68 -30.19 16.19
CA ARG A 322 -8.08 -30.41 14.79
C ARG A 322 -8.51 -29.09 14.14
N PRO A 323 -7.56 -28.15 13.94
CA PRO A 323 -7.89 -26.81 13.48
C PRO A 323 -8.47 -26.79 12.06
N GLU A 324 -7.94 -27.61 11.14
CA GLU A 324 -8.39 -27.68 9.75
C GLU A 324 -9.84 -28.17 9.67
N ALA A 325 -10.16 -29.26 10.37
CA ALA A 325 -11.52 -29.81 10.43
C ALA A 325 -12.51 -28.83 11.10
N SER A 326 -12.05 -28.08 12.11
CA SER A 326 -12.86 -27.05 12.75
C SER A 326 -13.19 -25.90 11.80
N ILE A 327 -12.19 -25.45 11.01
CA ILE A 327 -12.37 -24.42 9.99
C ILE A 327 -13.33 -24.90 8.90
N ALA A 328 -13.10 -26.08 8.32
CA ALA A 328 -13.95 -26.64 7.28
C ALA A 328 -15.41 -26.76 7.72
N LYS A 329 -15.65 -27.23 8.96
CA LYS A 329 -16.99 -27.33 9.53
C LYS A 329 -17.64 -25.96 9.73
N GLY A 330 -16.90 -24.99 10.28
CA GLY A 330 -17.40 -23.63 10.50
C GLY A 330 -17.75 -22.93 9.19
N TYR A 331 -16.87 -23.04 8.20
CA TYR A 331 -17.08 -22.49 6.87
C TYR A 331 -18.28 -23.12 6.17
N GLY A 332 -18.38 -24.47 6.13
CA GLY A 332 -19.54 -25.13 5.52
C GLY A 332 -20.87 -24.82 6.22
N THR A 333 -20.84 -24.56 7.54
CA THR A 333 -22.04 -24.09 8.27
C THR A 333 -22.43 -22.68 7.83
N GLU A 334 -21.46 -21.78 7.63
CA GLU A 334 -21.71 -20.42 7.14
C GLU A 334 -22.27 -20.44 5.72
N GLU A 335 -21.69 -21.23 4.80
CA GLU A 335 -22.18 -21.35 3.42
C GLU A 335 -23.61 -21.88 3.35
N ILE A 336 -23.97 -22.89 4.15
CA ILE A 336 -25.35 -23.43 4.20
C ILE A 336 -26.31 -22.35 4.71
N ILE A 337 -25.92 -21.60 5.76
CA ILE A 337 -26.76 -20.52 6.29
C ILE A 337 -26.93 -19.42 5.25
N GLU A 338 -25.84 -19.01 4.58
CA GLU A 338 -25.87 -17.98 3.53
C GLU A 338 -26.77 -18.40 2.37
N PHE A 339 -26.63 -19.64 1.89
CA PHE A 339 -27.52 -20.22 0.88
C PHE A 339 -28.99 -20.17 1.32
N CYS A 340 -29.30 -20.62 2.55
CA CYS A 340 -30.67 -20.61 3.06
C CYS A 340 -31.24 -19.19 3.21
N VAL A 341 -30.41 -18.20 3.54
CA VAL A 341 -30.83 -16.79 3.70
C VAL A 341 -31.30 -16.19 2.37
N GLU A 342 -30.72 -16.58 1.23
CA GLU A 342 -31.17 -16.12 -0.09
C GLU A 342 -32.63 -16.48 -0.41
N PHE A 343 -33.18 -17.53 0.22
CA PHE A 343 -34.55 -17.98 0.02
C PHE A 343 -35.55 -17.45 1.04
N ILE A 344 -35.13 -16.59 1.97
CA ILE A 344 -36.00 -16.00 3.00
C ILE A 344 -36.05 -14.49 2.81
N GLU A 345 -37.17 -13.98 2.30
CA GLU A 345 -37.35 -12.58 1.85
C GLU A 345 -37.00 -11.52 2.90
N ASP A 346 -37.17 -11.81 4.18
CA ASP A 346 -36.95 -10.86 5.29
C ASP A 346 -35.60 -11.03 6.01
N LEU A 347 -34.77 -12.02 5.61
CA LEU A 347 -33.48 -12.27 6.25
C LEU A 347 -32.36 -11.53 5.53
N ARG A 348 -31.66 -10.68 6.27
CA ARG A 348 -30.49 -9.96 5.74
C ARG A 348 -29.27 -10.90 5.74
N PRO A 349 -28.51 -10.97 4.63
CA PRO A 349 -27.25 -11.71 4.58
C PRO A 349 -26.29 -11.28 5.70
N ILE A 350 -25.65 -12.26 6.32
CA ILE A 350 -24.62 -12.02 7.34
C ILE A 350 -23.33 -11.65 6.60
N GLY A 351 -22.78 -10.44 6.80
CA GLY A 351 -21.38 -10.18 6.43
C GLY A 351 -21.07 -8.78 5.93
N VAL A 352 -21.98 -8.13 5.20
CA VAL A 352 -21.82 -6.74 4.77
C VAL A 352 -22.94 -5.92 5.40
N PRO A 353 -22.66 -5.11 6.43
CA PRO A 353 -23.65 -4.18 6.94
C PRO A 353 -24.05 -3.24 5.80
N GLU A 354 -25.35 -3.11 5.54
CA GLU A 354 -25.86 -2.04 4.70
C GLU A 354 -25.30 -0.71 5.23
N SER A 355 -24.69 0.06 4.33
CA SER A 355 -24.16 1.35 4.74
C SER A 355 -25.34 2.18 5.22
N ARG A 356 -25.20 2.89 6.35
CA ARG A 356 -26.17 3.95 6.77
C ARG A 356 -26.35 5.07 5.73
N HIS A 357 -25.61 5.01 4.62
CA HIS A 357 -25.66 5.90 3.47
C HIS A 357 -26.03 5.18 2.16
N GLU A 358 -26.34 3.89 2.21
CA GLU A 358 -26.90 3.14 1.09
C GLU A 358 -28.25 3.76 0.68
N GLY A 359 -28.47 3.94 -0.62
CA GLY A 359 -29.57 4.76 -1.15
C GLY A 359 -29.36 6.28 -1.12
N ARG A 360 -28.31 6.82 -0.46
CA ARG A 360 -27.96 8.26 -0.49
C ARG A 360 -26.98 8.62 -1.61
N LEU A 361 -27.17 8.05 -2.81
CA LEU A 361 -26.38 8.40 -4.00
C LEU A 361 -26.64 9.84 -4.48
N ARG A 362 -27.72 10.49 -4.01
CA ARG A 362 -27.91 11.95 -4.12
C ARG A 362 -27.36 12.65 -2.88
N GLY A 363 -26.08 12.96 -2.88
CA GLY A 363 -25.59 14.06 -2.05
C GLY A 363 -26.24 15.37 -2.54
N LYS A 364 -26.79 16.20 -1.64
CA LYS A 364 -26.93 17.64 -1.93
C LYS A 364 -25.53 18.22 -1.88
N GLY A 365 -24.91 18.42 -3.05
CA GLY A 365 -23.58 19.00 -3.15
C GLY A 365 -23.61 20.51 -2.88
N THR A 366 -22.73 20.98 -2.02
CA THR A 366 -22.37 22.39 -1.92
C THR A 366 -21.15 22.67 -2.80
N LEU A 367 -21.30 23.64 -3.71
CA LEU A 367 -20.32 24.38 -4.52
C LEU A 367 -19.08 23.62 -5.04
N GLY A 368 -19.14 23.25 -6.32
CA GLY A 368 -17.99 22.81 -7.11
C GLY A 368 -18.40 22.14 -8.43
N ARG A 369 -18.86 22.92 -9.41
CA ARG A 369 -19.29 22.41 -10.72
C ARG A 369 -18.06 22.21 -11.62
N LYS A 370 -17.48 21.00 -11.64
CA LYS A 370 -16.58 20.58 -12.73
C LYS A 370 -17.27 19.52 -13.58
N ALA A 371 -17.67 19.90 -14.79
CA ALA A 371 -18.05 18.95 -15.81
C ALA A 371 -16.78 18.28 -16.34
N ILE A 372 -16.67 16.96 -16.23
CA ILE A 372 -15.64 16.20 -16.94
C ILE A 372 -16.22 15.94 -18.34
N THR A 373 -15.93 16.84 -19.29
CA THR A 373 -16.48 16.77 -20.66
C THR A 373 -15.60 15.97 -21.62
N THR A 374 -14.70 15.13 -21.13
CA THR A 374 -13.74 14.44 -22.00
C THR A 374 -13.54 12.99 -21.60
N VAL A 375 -14.58 12.17 -21.76
CA VAL A 375 -14.34 10.76 -22.10
C VAL A 375 -14.43 10.67 -23.61
N ASP A 376 -13.42 10.07 -24.25
CA ASP A 376 -13.52 9.71 -25.66
C ASP A 376 -14.84 8.95 -25.90
N ASN A 377 -15.70 9.52 -26.75
CA ASN A 377 -17.02 8.97 -27.04
C ASN A 377 -16.94 7.52 -27.52
N ASN A 378 -15.84 7.12 -28.16
CA ASN A 378 -15.63 5.75 -28.60
C ASN A 378 -15.36 4.81 -27.40
N LEU A 379 -14.46 5.22 -26.49
CA LEU A 379 -14.18 4.48 -25.26
C LEU A 379 -15.44 4.35 -24.38
N PHE A 380 -16.24 5.42 -24.28
CA PHE A 380 -17.49 5.43 -23.52
C PHE A 380 -18.52 4.44 -24.09
N ARG A 381 -18.69 4.41 -25.42
CA ARG A 381 -19.58 3.46 -26.10
C ARG A 381 -19.13 2.01 -25.89
N LYS A 382 -17.83 1.73 -26.02
CA LYS A 382 -17.26 0.40 -25.77
C LYS A 382 -17.48 -0.05 -24.34
N ALA A 383 -17.19 0.81 -23.36
CA ALA A 383 -17.40 0.51 -21.95
C ALA A 383 -18.88 0.23 -21.64
N HIS A 384 -19.79 1.02 -22.21
CA HIS A 384 -21.22 0.78 -22.06
C HIS A 384 -21.64 -0.56 -22.67
N PHE A 385 -21.18 -0.88 -23.89
CA PHE A 385 -21.45 -2.17 -24.51
C PHE A 385 -20.91 -3.34 -23.68
N THR A 386 -19.70 -3.24 -23.11
CA THR A 386 -19.15 -4.28 -22.23
C THR A 386 -20.06 -4.55 -21.03
N VAL A 387 -20.63 -3.50 -20.41
CA VAL A 387 -21.59 -3.67 -19.30
C VAL A 387 -22.86 -4.39 -19.79
N LEU A 388 -23.38 -4.02 -20.96
CA LEU A 388 -24.55 -4.70 -21.55
C LEU A 388 -24.26 -6.17 -21.86
N GLN A 389 -23.08 -6.48 -22.40
CA GLN A 389 -22.67 -7.84 -22.76
C GLN A 389 -22.61 -8.80 -21.58
N HIS A 390 -22.29 -8.30 -20.39
CA HIS A 390 -22.19 -9.11 -19.17
C HIS A 390 -23.48 -9.11 -18.33
N SER A 391 -24.58 -8.56 -18.84
CA SER A 391 -25.87 -8.58 -18.14
C SER A 391 -26.74 -9.75 -18.61
N SER A 392 -27.15 -10.61 -17.68
CA SER A 392 -28.10 -11.69 -17.95
C SER A 392 -29.46 -11.19 -18.47
N LEU A 393 -29.87 -9.98 -18.05
CA LEU A 393 -31.11 -9.34 -18.53
C LEU A 393 -31.03 -8.91 -20.00
N VAL A 394 -29.83 -8.66 -20.52
CA VAL A 394 -29.59 -8.14 -21.87
C VAL A 394 -29.19 -9.25 -22.85
N ALA A 395 -28.71 -10.40 -22.34
CA ALA A 395 -28.24 -11.53 -23.15
C ALA A 395 -29.23 -11.98 -24.26
N PRO A 396 -30.55 -12.13 -24.01
CA PRO A 396 -31.49 -12.52 -25.07
C PRO A 396 -31.51 -11.53 -26.25
N TYR A 397 -31.39 -10.24 -25.95
CA TYR A 397 -31.42 -9.17 -26.94
C TYR A 397 -30.11 -9.10 -27.74
N ILE A 398 -28.98 -9.51 -27.14
CA ILE A 398 -27.70 -9.62 -27.85
C ILE A 398 -27.80 -10.67 -28.96
N GLU A 399 -28.35 -11.83 -28.64
CA GLU A 399 -28.56 -12.92 -29.59
C GLU A 399 -29.53 -12.49 -30.71
N GLU A 400 -30.64 -11.86 -30.35
CA GLU A 400 -31.62 -11.32 -31.29
C GLU A 400 -30.97 -10.31 -32.26
N HIS A 401 -30.22 -9.35 -31.73
CA HIS A 401 -29.56 -8.34 -32.56
C HIS A 401 -28.46 -8.94 -33.43
N LEU A 402 -27.67 -9.90 -32.93
CA LEU A 402 -26.67 -10.61 -33.75
C LEU A 402 -27.34 -11.37 -34.91
N ALA A 403 -28.47 -12.04 -34.67
CA ALA A 403 -29.23 -12.72 -35.70
C ALA A 403 -29.74 -11.73 -36.76
N LEU A 404 -30.28 -10.58 -36.35
CA LEU A 404 -30.72 -9.51 -37.25
C LEU A 404 -29.57 -8.95 -38.10
N VAL A 405 -28.41 -8.68 -37.49
CA VAL A 405 -27.23 -8.15 -38.20
C VAL A 405 -26.72 -9.16 -39.23
N ARG A 406 -26.69 -10.45 -38.88
CA ARG A 406 -26.31 -11.52 -39.83
C ARG A 406 -27.28 -11.64 -40.99
N ALA A 407 -28.58 -11.65 -40.72
CA ALA A 407 -29.61 -11.79 -41.75
C ALA A 407 -29.61 -10.60 -42.74
N ARG A 408 -29.34 -9.38 -42.27
CA ARG A 408 -29.33 -8.17 -43.10
C ARG A 408 -28.04 -7.95 -43.88
N ASN A 409 -26.95 -8.65 -43.53
CA ASN A 409 -25.62 -8.43 -44.09
C ASN A 409 -25.00 -9.72 -44.61
N ILE A 410 -25.74 -10.45 -45.44
CA ILE A 410 -25.30 -11.70 -46.06
C ILE A 410 -24.01 -11.46 -46.87
N GLY A 411 -22.99 -12.29 -46.64
CA GLY A 411 -21.69 -12.21 -47.31
C GLY A 411 -20.64 -11.32 -46.61
N LYS A 412 -20.96 -10.69 -45.47
CA LYS A 412 -19.94 -10.03 -44.62
C LYS A 412 -19.22 -11.05 -43.74
N SER A 413 -17.94 -10.80 -43.44
CA SER A 413 -17.15 -11.64 -42.54
C SER A 413 -17.62 -11.54 -41.10
N ASP A 414 -17.39 -12.57 -40.29
CA ASP A 414 -17.74 -12.57 -38.86
C ASP A 414 -17.10 -11.41 -38.10
N ALA A 415 -15.85 -11.05 -38.41
CA ALA A 415 -15.18 -9.90 -37.80
C ALA A 415 -15.91 -8.57 -38.07
N TRP A 416 -16.48 -8.41 -39.27
CA TRP A 416 -17.29 -7.24 -39.59
C TRP A 416 -18.62 -7.27 -38.85
N ILE A 417 -19.28 -8.43 -38.79
CA ILE A 417 -20.56 -8.63 -38.06
C ILE A 417 -20.39 -8.29 -36.58
N THR A 418 -19.35 -8.80 -35.93
CA THR A 418 -19.06 -8.51 -34.52
C THR A 418 -18.85 -7.02 -34.28
N ARG A 419 -18.04 -6.36 -35.13
CA ARG A 419 -17.79 -4.91 -35.00
C ARG A 419 -19.06 -4.09 -35.19
N HIS A 420 -19.84 -4.41 -36.23
CA HIS A 420 -21.08 -3.72 -36.53
C HIS A 420 -22.11 -3.90 -35.40
N HIS A 421 -22.21 -5.11 -34.85
CA HIS A 421 -23.04 -5.40 -33.68
C HIS A 421 -22.64 -4.54 -32.47
N ILE A 422 -21.36 -4.52 -32.10
CA ILE A 422 -20.84 -3.72 -30.97
C ILE A 422 -21.20 -2.24 -31.14
N ASP A 423 -21.05 -1.71 -32.36
CA ASP A 423 -21.26 -0.29 -32.65
C ASP A 423 -22.74 0.12 -32.64
N THR A 424 -23.66 -0.79 -32.99
CA THR A 424 -25.09 -0.47 -33.19
C THR A 424 -26.01 -1.01 -32.11
N PHE A 425 -25.60 -2.02 -31.35
CA PHE A 425 -26.42 -2.70 -30.36
C PHE A 425 -27.00 -1.77 -29.27
N PRO A 426 -26.23 -0.86 -28.64
CA PRO A 426 -26.78 -0.02 -27.56
C PRO A 426 -27.92 0.90 -28.05
N ALA A 427 -27.78 1.43 -29.27
CA ALA A 427 -28.81 2.28 -29.88
C ALA A 427 -30.05 1.46 -30.27
N TRP A 428 -29.83 0.27 -30.84
CA TRP A 428 -30.90 -0.66 -31.19
C TRP A 428 -31.68 -1.11 -29.95
N LEU A 429 -31.00 -1.52 -28.87
CA LEU A 429 -31.62 -1.95 -27.62
C LEU A 429 -32.48 -0.86 -27.00
N ARG A 430 -31.99 0.39 -27.01
CA ARG A 430 -32.74 1.56 -26.54
C ARG A 430 -34.03 1.77 -27.33
N GLN A 431 -33.97 1.63 -28.65
CA GLN A 431 -35.13 1.81 -29.53
C GLN A 431 -36.12 0.65 -29.38
N HIS A 432 -35.61 -0.57 -29.35
CA HIS A 432 -36.42 -1.79 -29.23
C HIS A 432 -37.23 -1.83 -27.93
N LEU A 433 -36.67 -1.30 -26.84
CA LEU A 433 -37.31 -1.26 -25.53
C LEU A 433 -38.03 0.06 -25.22
N MET A 434 -38.06 1.01 -26.16
CA MET A 434 -38.67 2.33 -25.94
C MET A 434 -40.19 2.21 -25.86
N GLY A 435 -40.80 2.75 -24.80
CA GLY A 435 -42.26 2.77 -24.64
C GLY A 435 -42.86 1.45 -24.15
N ASN A 436 -42.06 0.43 -23.88
CA ASN A 436 -42.53 -0.80 -23.26
C ASN A 436 -42.60 -0.63 -21.73
N GLU A 437 -43.81 -0.51 -21.18
CA GLU A 437 -44.02 -0.32 -19.73
C GLU A 437 -43.96 -1.64 -18.93
N SER A 438 -43.94 -2.80 -19.60
CA SER A 438 -43.91 -4.11 -18.92
C SER A 438 -42.50 -4.65 -18.68
N ILE A 439 -41.45 -3.91 -19.05
CA ILE A 439 -40.06 -4.35 -18.86
C ILE A 439 -39.56 -4.05 -17.45
N ASN A 440 -38.64 -4.91 -16.97
CA ASN A 440 -37.97 -4.71 -15.71
C ASN A 440 -37.26 -3.34 -15.66
N GLN A 441 -37.38 -2.63 -14.53
CA GLN A 441 -36.81 -1.30 -14.33
C GLN A 441 -35.29 -1.24 -14.54
N GLN A 442 -34.55 -2.29 -14.15
CA GLN A 442 -33.11 -2.39 -14.38
C GLN A 442 -32.79 -2.49 -15.87
N LEU A 443 -33.55 -3.27 -16.64
CA LEU A 443 -33.41 -3.38 -18.09
C LEU A 443 -33.69 -2.04 -18.79
N ALA A 444 -34.72 -1.30 -18.33
CA ALA A 444 -35.01 0.04 -18.83
C ALA A 444 -33.85 1.03 -18.58
N PHE A 445 -33.17 0.94 -17.42
CA PHE A 445 -31.99 1.77 -17.14
C PHE A 445 -30.78 1.39 -17.99
N LEU A 446 -30.54 0.09 -18.17
CA LEU A 446 -29.46 -0.41 -19.03
C LEU A 446 -29.65 0.07 -20.49
N ALA A 447 -30.87 -0.01 -21.01
CA ALA A 447 -31.20 0.42 -22.37
C ALA A 447 -31.09 1.95 -22.57
N ARG A 448 -31.38 2.77 -21.54
CA ARG A 448 -31.23 4.24 -21.63
C ARG A 448 -29.76 4.67 -21.72
N GLY A 449 -28.87 3.86 -21.17
CA GLY A 449 -27.45 4.12 -21.10
C GLY A 449 -27.05 5.14 -20.02
N PRO A 450 -25.75 5.21 -19.70
CA PRO A 450 -25.21 6.16 -18.72
C PRO A 450 -25.38 7.62 -19.17
N SER A 451 -25.60 8.52 -18.21
CA SER A 451 -25.62 9.97 -18.46
C SER A 451 -24.25 10.45 -18.99
N GLY A 452 -24.25 11.22 -20.08
CA GLY A 452 -23.04 11.84 -20.64
C GLY A 452 -22.40 12.87 -19.70
N ASP A 453 -23.17 13.39 -18.74
CA ASP A 453 -22.66 14.25 -17.68
C ASP A 453 -22.16 13.40 -16.50
N MET A 454 -20.88 13.00 -16.51
CA MET A 454 -20.24 12.48 -15.30
C MET A 454 -19.87 13.64 -14.37
N ARG A 455 -20.54 13.67 -13.21
CA ARG A 455 -20.33 14.68 -12.16
C ARG A 455 -19.48 14.05 -11.06
N SER A 456 -18.25 14.51 -10.89
CA SER A 456 -17.48 14.19 -9.68
C SER A 456 -17.77 15.26 -8.63
N MET A 457 -18.12 14.83 -7.41
CA MET A 457 -18.33 15.73 -6.27
C MET A 457 -17.08 15.67 -5.38
N GLY A 458 -16.38 16.80 -5.25
CA GLY A 458 -15.30 16.95 -4.28
C GLY A 458 -15.88 16.97 -2.86
N THR A 459 -15.43 16.06 -2.00
CA THR A 459 -15.86 16.03 -0.60
C THR A 459 -15.07 17.05 0.21
N HIS A 460 -15.67 18.19 0.53
CA HIS A 460 -15.26 19.02 1.67
C HIS A 460 -16.42 19.13 2.65
N SER A 461 -16.12 18.83 3.91
CA SER A 461 -17.08 18.81 5.01
C SER A 461 -17.09 20.17 5.69
N THR A 462 -18.19 20.91 5.54
CA THR A 462 -18.56 21.96 6.51
C THR A 462 -19.94 21.63 7.07
N ARG A 463 -19.99 21.59 8.41
CA ARG A 463 -21.23 21.47 9.19
C ARG A 463 -22.02 22.77 9.11
N GLU A 464 -23.34 22.65 9.10
CA GLU A 464 -24.23 23.67 9.64
C GLU A 464 -25.21 23.06 10.66
N PRO A 465 -25.76 23.89 11.57
CA PRO A 465 -26.25 23.49 12.88
C PRO A 465 -27.67 22.94 12.81
N LYS A 466 -28.03 22.09 13.77
CA LYS A 466 -29.41 21.66 13.98
C LYS A 466 -30.05 22.56 15.04
N THR A 467 -31.15 23.21 14.69
CA THR A 467 -32.31 23.39 15.57
C THR A 467 -32.96 22.04 15.82
#